data_AF-A0A635R8C0-F1
#
_entry.id   AF-A0A635R8C0-F1
#
_cell.length_a   1.000
_cell.length_b   1.000
_cell.length_c   1.000
_cell.angle_alpha   90.00
_cell.angle_beta   90.00
_cell.angle_gamma   90.00
#
_symmetry.space_group_name_H-M   'P 1'
#
loop_
_entity.id
_entity.type
_entity.pdbx_description
1 polymer ?
#
loop_
_entity_poly.entity_id
_entity_poly.type
_entity_poly.pdbx_seq_one_letter_code
_entity_poly.pdbx_strand_id
1 'polypeptide(L)'
;MKPRADRIDVIRFEECETEYQVKRIELRLVIPKLNEPEWNGELMVPLAEPIKSGAGEINYLHLEAAGRKVTVWHLADGYKTSQLTRKAFIRKLRKSMGVVK
;
A
#
# COMPACT_ATOMS: atom_id res chain seq x y z
N MET A 1 15.72 21.55 -14.57
CA MET A 1 14.59 20.61 -14.73
C MET A 1 13.57 20.92 -13.66
N LYS A 2 12.31 21.24 -14.01
CA LYS A 2 11.24 21.24 -13.01
C LYS A 2 11.12 19.80 -12.46
N PRO A 3 11.07 19.58 -11.14
CA PRO A 3 10.72 18.26 -10.64
C PRO A 3 9.34 17.94 -11.21
N ARG A 4 9.24 16.89 -12.04
CA ARG A 4 7.93 16.35 -12.39
C ARG A 4 7.29 15.99 -11.06
N ALA A 5 6.14 16.58 -10.76
CA ALA A 5 5.37 16.21 -9.59
C ALA A 5 5.22 14.68 -9.58
N ASP A 6 5.57 14.05 -8.47
CA ASP A 6 5.43 12.61 -8.33
C ASP A 6 3.97 12.24 -8.55
N ARG A 7 3.74 11.28 -9.45
CA ARG A 7 2.39 10.82 -9.76
C ARG A 7 1.79 10.14 -8.52
N ILE A 8 0.55 10.48 -8.22
CA ILE A 8 -0.25 9.79 -7.20
C ILE A 8 -0.96 8.62 -7.87
N ASP A 9 -0.84 7.43 -7.27
CA ASP A 9 -1.56 6.23 -7.67
C ASP A 9 -2.57 5.87 -6.57
N VAL A 10 -3.74 5.39 -6.98
CA VAL A 10 -4.83 5.00 -6.07
C VAL A 10 -4.84 3.49 -5.90
N ILE A 11 -4.86 3.03 -4.65
CA ILE A 11 -4.99 1.63 -4.30
C ILE A 11 -6.33 1.43 -3.60
N ARG A 12 -7.10 0.44 -4.07
CA ARG A 12 -8.38 0.03 -3.46
C ARG A 12 -8.29 -1.44 -3.05
N PHE A 13 -8.66 -1.73 -1.81
CA PHE A 13 -8.84 -3.11 -1.33
C PHE A 13 -10.32 -3.46 -1.45
N GLU A 14 -10.65 -4.71 -1.74
CA GLU A 14 -12.05 -5.11 -1.99
C GLU A 14 -12.85 -5.18 -0.68
N GLU A 15 -12.12 -5.37 0.41
CA GLU A 15 -12.62 -5.55 1.76
C GLU A 15 -12.92 -4.21 2.47
N CYS A 16 -12.52 -3.08 1.89
CA CYS A 16 -12.89 -1.75 2.38
C CYS A 16 -13.18 -0.78 1.23
N GLU A 17 -14.15 0.11 1.42
CA GLU A 17 -14.45 1.17 0.45
C GLU A 17 -13.39 2.29 0.43
N THR A 18 -12.35 2.19 1.27
CA THR A 18 -11.27 3.17 1.39
C THR A 18 -10.36 3.18 0.16
N GLU A 19 -10.15 4.38 -0.38
CA GLU A 19 -9.17 4.64 -1.42
C GLU A 19 -7.87 5.21 -0.83
N TYR A 20 -6.77 4.52 -1.03
CA TYR A 20 -5.46 4.95 -0.55
C TYR A 20 -4.72 5.65 -1.67
N GLN A 21 -4.53 6.95 -1.53
CA GLN A 21 -3.71 7.74 -2.43
C GLN A 21 -2.25 7.66 -1.99
N VAL A 22 -1.39 7.09 -2.83
CA VAL A 22 0.02 6.87 -2.50
C VAL A 22 0.89 7.45 -3.62
N LYS A 23 2.01 8.09 -3.25
CA LYS A 23 2.97 8.55 -4.27
C LYS A 23 3.61 7.33 -4.95
N ARG A 24 3.71 7.37 -6.27
CA ARG A 24 4.30 6.29 -7.08
C ARG A 24 5.71 5.91 -6.63
N ILE A 25 6.50 6.88 -6.17
CA ILE A 25 7.86 6.62 -5.67
C ILE A 25 7.86 5.66 -4.50
N GLU A 26 6.90 5.78 -3.57
CA GLU A 26 6.77 4.89 -2.43
C GLU A 26 6.43 3.47 -2.90
N LEU A 27 5.52 3.32 -3.85
CA LEU A 27 5.17 2.00 -4.43
C LEU A 27 6.38 1.33 -5.12
N ARG A 28 7.24 2.13 -5.77
CA ARG A 28 8.47 1.64 -6.40
C ARG A 28 9.50 1.15 -5.40
N LEU A 29 9.48 1.65 -4.16
CA LEU A 29 10.36 1.20 -3.08
C LEU A 29 9.79 -0.03 -2.36
N VAL A 30 8.46 -0.11 -2.23
CA VAL A 30 7.75 -1.21 -1.57
C VAL A 30 7.81 -2.50 -2.41
N ILE A 31 7.58 -2.43 -3.72
CA ILE A 31 7.51 -3.63 -4.58
C ILE A 31 8.80 -4.47 -4.55
N PRO A 32 10.02 -3.91 -4.71
CA PRO A 32 11.26 -4.68 -4.59
C PRO A 32 11.37 -5.38 -3.24
N LYS A 33 11.07 -4.66 -2.15
CA LYS A 33 11.15 -5.20 -0.80
C LYS A 33 10.21 -6.40 -0.60
N LEU A 34 8.99 -6.31 -1.09
CA LEU A 34 8.01 -7.41 -1.03
C LEU A 34 8.36 -8.59 -1.96
N ASN A 35 9.21 -8.40 -2.97
CA ASN A 35 9.71 -9.50 -3.81
C ASN A 35 10.89 -10.25 -3.18
N GLU A 36 11.52 -9.72 -2.13
CA GLU A 36 12.56 -10.44 -1.40
C GLU A 36 11.94 -11.71 -0.77
N PRO A 37 12.39 -12.93 -1.16
CA PRO A 37 11.70 -14.17 -0.79
C PRO A 37 11.65 -14.43 0.71
N GLU A 38 12.69 -14.00 1.43
CA GLU A 38 12.87 -14.27 2.87
C GLU A 38 12.48 -13.09 3.75
N TRP A 39 12.24 -11.91 3.16
CA TRP A 39 11.97 -10.73 3.96
C TRP A 39 10.65 -10.89 4.70
N ASN A 40 10.65 -10.87 6.02
CA ASN A 40 9.45 -10.73 6.85
C ASN A 40 9.56 -9.44 7.66
N GLY A 41 8.45 -8.75 7.87
CA GLY A 41 8.46 -7.50 8.62
C GLY A 41 7.36 -6.55 8.21
N GLU A 42 7.48 -5.32 8.69
CA GLU A 42 6.48 -4.26 8.51
C GLU A 42 7.01 -3.18 7.58
N LEU A 43 6.09 -2.60 6.79
CA LEU A 43 6.32 -1.42 5.95
C LEU A 43 5.20 -0.43 6.19
N MET A 44 5.57 0.82 6.45
CA MET A 44 4.65 1.95 6.45
C MET A 44 4.85 2.73 5.16
N VAL A 45 3.78 2.84 4.38
CA VAL A 45 3.81 3.54 3.09
C VAL A 45 3.08 4.88 3.25
N PRO A 46 3.77 6.03 3.17
CA PRO A 46 3.13 7.33 3.33
C PRO A 46 2.02 7.56 2.32
N LEU A 47 0.88 8.05 2.80
CA LEU A 47 -0.20 8.48 1.93
C LEU A 47 0.13 9.87 1.35
N ALA A 48 -0.30 10.10 0.11
CA ALA A 48 -0.17 11.40 -0.53
C ALA A 48 -1.10 12.43 0.11
N GLU A 49 -2.28 11.97 0.55
CA GLU A 49 -3.26 12.76 1.29
C GLU A 49 -3.72 11.95 2.52
N PRO A 50 -3.79 12.57 3.71
CA PRO A 50 -4.30 11.89 4.90
C PRO A 50 -5.76 11.51 4.74
N ILE A 51 -6.14 10.34 5.26
CA ILE A 51 -7.53 9.88 5.31
C ILE A 51 -8.10 10.23 6.67
N LYS A 52 -9.17 11.02 6.71
CA LYS A 52 -9.87 11.37 7.95
C LYS A 52 -10.81 10.23 8.35
N SER A 53 -10.69 9.75 9.58
CA SER A 53 -11.60 8.77 10.19
C SER A 53 -12.16 9.28 11.52
N GLY A 54 -13.13 8.55 12.09
CA GLY A 54 -13.67 8.86 13.42
C GLY A 54 -12.64 8.76 14.56
N ALA A 55 -11.51 8.09 14.34
CA ALA A 55 -10.44 7.93 15.33
C ALA A 55 -9.23 8.86 15.10
N GLY A 56 -9.23 9.66 14.02
CA GLY A 56 -8.15 10.59 13.70
C GLY A 56 -7.76 10.59 12.22
N GLU A 57 -6.55 11.06 11.92
CA GLU A 57 -6.01 11.10 10.55
C GLU A 57 -5.04 9.93 10.31
N ILE A 58 -5.30 9.15 9.27
CA ILE A 58 -4.39 8.12 8.78
C ILE A 58 -3.44 8.76 7.79
N ASN A 59 -2.14 8.66 8.07
CA ASN A 59 -1.08 9.22 7.22
C ASN A 59 -0.30 8.15 6.46
N TYR A 60 -0.49 6.87 6.78
CA TYR A 60 0.29 5.76 6.23
C TYR A 60 -0.58 4.53 6.00
N LEU A 61 -0.29 3.78 4.93
CA LEU A 61 -0.75 2.41 4.72
C LEU A 61 0.21 1.45 5.44
N HIS A 62 -0.30 0.69 6.40
CA HIS A 62 0.51 -0.29 7.13
C HIS A 62 0.40 -1.68 6.48
N LEU A 63 1.56 -2.24 6.14
CA LEU A 63 1.72 -3.55 5.52
C LEU A 63 2.58 -4.44 6.42
N GLU A 64 2.12 -5.65 6.70
CA GLU A 64 2.86 -6.66 7.42
C GLU A 64 3.05 -7.88 6.53
N ALA A 65 4.30 -8.28 6.28
CA ALA A 65 4.62 -9.45 5.48
C ALA A 65 5.12 -10.60 6.36
N ALA A 66 4.45 -11.75 6.22
CA ALA A 66 4.77 -12.98 6.94
C ALA A 66 4.69 -14.18 5.99
N GLY A 67 5.84 -14.81 5.72
CA GLY A 67 5.96 -15.86 4.73
C GLY A 67 5.42 -15.42 3.37
N ARG A 68 4.51 -16.18 2.76
CA ARG A 68 3.95 -15.85 1.44
C ARG A 68 2.82 -14.82 1.45
N LYS A 69 2.45 -14.29 2.61
CA LYS A 69 1.29 -13.41 2.77
C LYS A 69 1.71 -11.98 3.11
N VAL A 70 0.88 -11.03 2.71
CA VAL A 70 0.90 -9.63 3.14
C VAL A 70 -0.45 -9.34 3.75
N THR A 71 -0.44 -8.84 4.98
CA THR A 71 -1.59 -8.29 5.66
C THR A 71 -1.57 -6.78 5.51
N VAL A 72 -2.70 -6.20 5.15
CA VAL A 72 -2.91 -4.76 5.11
C VAL A 72 -3.74 -4.38 6.34
N TRP A 73 -3.27 -3.37 7.07
CA TRP A 73 -3.93 -2.88 8.27
C TRP A 73 -4.52 -1.49 8.03
N HIS A 74 -5.80 -1.30 8.39
CA HIS A 74 -6.44 0.01 8.39
C HIS A 74 -6.38 0.56 9.81
N LEU A 75 -5.42 1.44 10.04
CA LEU A 75 -5.14 1.94 11.39
C LEU A 75 -6.23 2.86 11.95
N ALA A 76 -7.12 3.41 11.11
CA ALA A 76 -8.25 4.22 11.58
C ALA A 76 -9.22 3.44 12.46
N ASP A 77 -9.36 2.14 12.26
CA ASP A 77 -10.37 1.34 12.96
C ASP A 77 -9.75 0.16 13.72
N GLY A 78 -8.41 0.01 13.68
CA GLY A 78 -7.72 -1.15 14.25
C GLY A 78 -8.03 -2.48 13.56
N TYR A 79 -8.68 -2.44 12.38
CA TYR A 79 -9.10 -3.64 11.66
C TYR A 79 -8.07 -4.08 10.62
N LYS A 80 -7.88 -5.40 10.56
CA LYS A 80 -7.22 -6.07 9.44
C LYS A 80 -8.08 -5.91 8.20
N THR A 81 -7.61 -5.12 7.25
CA THR A 81 -8.39 -4.78 6.06
C THR A 81 -8.31 -5.88 5.02
N SER A 82 -7.14 -6.46 4.79
CA SER A 82 -6.98 -7.48 3.75
C SER A 82 -5.84 -8.43 4.05
N GLN A 83 -5.95 -9.68 3.60
CA GLN A 83 -4.82 -10.61 3.57
C GLN A 83 -4.67 -11.21 2.19
N LEU A 84 -3.57 -10.86 1.53
CA LEU A 84 -3.28 -11.27 0.16
C LEU A 84 -2.01 -12.11 0.13
N THR A 85 -1.85 -12.92 -0.92
CA THR A 85 -0.51 -13.45 -1.21
C THR A 85 0.38 -12.30 -1.66
N ARG A 86 1.69 -12.36 -1.36
CA ARG A 86 2.67 -11.36 -1.84
C ARG A 86 2.54 -11.12 -3.35
N LYS A 87 2.40 -12.19 -4.12
CA LYS A 87 2.24 -12.13 -5.57
C LYS A 87 0.98 -11.35 -5.98
N ALA A 88 -0.16 -11.62 -5.33
CA ALA A 88 -1.41 -10.91 -5.61
C ALA A 88 -1.32 -9.44 -5.22
N PHE A 89 -0.74 -9.14 -4.05
CA PHE A 89 -0.57 -7.78 -3.57
C PHE A 89 0.34 -6.97 -4.49
N ILE A 90 1.52 -7.50 -4.86
CA ILE A 90 2.45 -6.86 -5.80
C ILE A 90 1.78 -6.65 -7.17
N ARG A 91 0.97 -7.60 -7.65
CA ARG A 91 0.19 -7.41 -8.89
C ARG A 91 -0.77 -6.23 -8.76
N LYS A 92 -1.47 -6.08 -7.62
CA LYS A 92 -2.37 -4.96 -7.36
C LYS A 92 -1.60 -3.63 -7.35
N LEU A 93 -0.44 -3.56 -6.69
CA LEU A 93 0.42 -2.36 -6.72
C LEU A 93 0.91 -2.02 -8.14
N ARG A 94 1.31 -3.02 -8.93
CA ARG A 94 1.73 -2.78 -10.33
C ARG A 94 0.56 -2.34 -11.22
N LYS A 95 -0.66 -2.81 -10.94
CA LYS A 95 -1.87 -2.38 -11.66
C LYS A 95 -2.21 -0.92 -11.36
N SER A 96 -2.13 -0.48 -10.09
CA SER A 96 -2.36 0.94 -9.75
C SER A 96 -1.35 1.85 -10.43
N MET A 97 -0.10 1.40 -10.56
CA MET A 97 0.94 2.12 -11.31
C MET A 97 0.74 2.09 -12.85
N GLY A 98 -0.25 1.38 -13.38
CA GLY A 98 -0.47 1.21 -14.81
C GLY A 98 0.61 0.37 -15.52
N VAL A 99 1.33 -0.48 -14.78
CA VAL A 99 2.40 -1.35 -15.30
C VAL A 99 1.85 -2.68 -15.84
N VAL A 100 0.66 -3.10 -15.40
CA VAL A 100 0.00 -4.33 -15.84
C VAL A 100 -1.32 -3.97 -16.52
N LYS A 101 -1.45 -4.28 -17.81
CA LYS A 101 -2.71 -4.28 -18.56
C LYS A 101 -3.46 -5.60 -18.31
#